data_AF-A0A497F398-F1
#
_entry.id   AF-A0A497F398-F1
#
_cell.length_a   1.000
_cell.length_b   1.000
_cell.length_c   1.000
_cell.angle_alpha   90.00
_cell.angle_beta   90.00
_cell.angle_gamma   90.00
#
_symmetry.space_group_name_H-M   'P 1'
#
loop_
_entity.id
_entity.type
_entity.pdbx_description
1 polymer ?
#
loop_
_entity_poly.entity_id
_entity_poly.type
_entity_poly.pdbx_seq_one_letter_code
_entity_poly.pdbx_strand_id
1 'polypeptide(L)'
;MPEQLKDIYQCKVCGRFIESQRHCGTKAAFIIDGERRLRLSKLMSAILRHIAKDIGLNVTKDGWVSISEMVSKIKQWKPENYSWVENEHVVAIAEVDAKGRFEVSGGLIRARYGHTMDVEIPLPEDNEVSVLYHGTSSSNLKDIMEQGIKPMERRKVHLTSSLEEALESARRKGIDVVILEVDARKLRSKGYKTLKAGKHVYVTDYVPPDCIRKMPRAKIAKLIASSSRK
;
A
#
# COMPACT_ATOMS: atom_id res chain seq x y z
N MET A 1 12.24 14.92 -4.97
CA MET A 1 13.18 13.82 -5.26
C MET A 1 12.43 12.51 -5.12
N PRO A 2 12.63 11.51 -6.00
CA PRO A 2 12.01 10.20 -5.78
C PRO A 2 12.46 9.67 -4.42
N GLU A 3 11.51 9.11 -3.67
CA GLU A 3 11.74 8.48 -2.38
C GLU A 3 12.79 7.36 -2.57
N GLN A 4 14.03 7.63 -2.18
CA GLN A 4 15.12 6.66 -2.28
C GLN A 4 14.91 5.66 -1.15
N LEU A 5 14.44 4.46 -1.48
CA LEU A 5 14.35 3.39 -0.50
C LEU A 5 15.75 2.98 -0.05
N LYS A 6 15.87 2.53 1.19
CA LYS A 6 17.12 1.98 1.70
C LYS A 6 17.42 0.63 1.05
N ASP A 7 18.69 0.27 0.98
CA ASP A 7 19.10 -1.09 0.64
C ASP A 7 18.55 -2.08 1.67
N ILE A 8 18.35 -3.33 1.24
CA ILE A 8 17.98 -4.43 2.14
C ILE A 8 19.17 -5.37 2.29
N TYR A 9 19.37 -5.80 3.52
CA TYR A 9 20.35 -6.80 3.92
C TYR A 9 19.65 -7.90 4.70
N GLN A 10 20.26 -9.07 4.80
CA GLN A 10 19.81 -10.18 5.63
C GLN A 10 20.82 -10.44 6.75
N CYS A 11 20.35 -10.46 8.00
CA CYS A 11 21.20 -10.79 9.12
C CYS A 11 21.63 -12.26 9.07
N LYS A 12 22.94 -12.51 9.04
CA LYS A 12 23.51 -13.87 9.00
C LYS A 12 23.29 -14.69 10.28
N VAL A 13 22.88 -14.04 11.38
CA VAL A 13 22.69 -14.68 12.68
C VAL A 13 21.23 -15.10 12.88
N CYS A 14 20.29 -14.18 12.64
CA CYS A 14 18.86 -14.41 12.91
C CYS A 14 17.99 -14.53 11.65
N GLY A 15 18.57 -14.40 10.45
CA GLY A 15 17.86 -14.50 9.16
C GLY A 15 16.96 -13.32 8.80
N ARG A 16 16.76 -12.34 9.69
CA ARG A 16 15.87 -11.20 9.45
C ARG A 16 16.39 -10.29 8.34
N PHE A 17 15.47 -9.83 7.48
CA PHE A 17 15.75 -8.72 6.57
C PHE A 17 15.74 -7.38 7.33
N ILE A 18 16.70 -6.52 6.99
CA ILE A 18 16.97 -5.26 7.68
C ILE A 18 17.38 -4.19 6.67
N GLU A 19 17.18 -2.93 7.04
CA GLU A 19 17.56 -1.77 6.23
C GLU A 19 18.87 -1.12 6.71
N SER A 20 19.79 -1.94 7.23
CA SER A 20 21.09 -1.51 7.76
C SER A 20 22.17 -2.55 7.50
N GLN A 21 23.43 -2.12 7.39
CA GLN A 21 24.55 -3.00 7.05
C GLN A 21 24.98 -3.94 8.19
N ARG A 22 24.45 -3.75 9.41
CA ARG A 22 24.84 -4.54 10.59
C ARG A 22 23.63 -4.86 11.46
N HIS A 23 23.59 -6.09 11.96
CA HIS A 23 22.60 -6.54 12.94
C HIS A 23 23.17 -7.72 13.72
N CYS A 24 22.71 -7.92 14.96
CA CYS A 24 23.24 -8.95 15.86
C CYS A 24 24.78 -8.91 15.98
N GLY A 25 25.37 -7.71 16.02
CA GLY A 25 26.81 -7.50 16.16
C GLY A 25 27.66 -7.72 14.89
N THR A 26 27.12 -8.36 13.85
CA THR A 26 27.86 -8.74 12.64
C THR A 26 27.43 -7.95 11.40
N LYS A 27 28.24 -8.00 10.33
CA LYS A 27 27.86 -7.46 9.02
C LYS A 27 26.78 -8.35 8.38
N ALA A 28 25.71 -7.73 7.91
CA ALA A 28 24.63 -8.43 7.22
C ALA A 28 25.00 -8.73 5.75
N ALA A 29 24.37 -9.75 5.16
CA ALA A 29 24.51 -10.07 3.75
C ALA A 29 23.69 -9.08 2.91
N PHE A 30 24.26 -8.53 1.85
CA PHE A 30 23.52 -7.66 0.93
C PHE A 30 22.48 -8.47 0.14
N ILE A 31 21.26 -7.93 0.03
CA ILE A 31 20.16 -8.54 -0.74
C ILE A 31 19.86 -7.71 -1.98
N ILE A 32 19.53 -6.43 -1.82
CA ILE A 32 19.11 -5.58 -2.94
C ILE A 32 19.34 -4.10 -2.63
N ASP A 33 19.76 -3.33 -3.62
CA ASP A 33 19.92 -1.89 -3.48
C ASP A 33 18.57 -1.15 -3.53
N GLY A 34 18.55 0.08 -3.01
CA GLY A 34 17.38 0.92 -2.93
C GLY A 34 16.66 1.18 -4.27
N GLU A 35 17.39 1.28 -5.37
CA GLU A 35 16.81 1.57 -6.69
C GLU A 35 16.07 0.34 -7.24
N ARG A 36 16.75 -0.81 -7.25
CA ARG A 36 16.16 -2.09 -7.67
C ARG A 36 15.00 -2.48 -6.76
N ARG A 37 15.11 -2.25 -5.45
CA ARG A 37 14.03 -2.42 -4.47
C ARG A 37 12.80 -1.60 -4.85
N LEU A 38 12.97 -0.31 -5.15
CA LEU A 38 11.86 0.57 -5.51
C LEU A 38 11.17 0.10 -6.80
N ARG A 39 11.96 -0.24 -7.82
CA ARG A 39 11.44 -0.74 -9.11
C ARG A 39 10.67 -2.04 -8.94
N LEU A 40 11.25 -3.01 -8.25
CA LEU A 40 10.61 -4.31 -8.03
C LEU A 40 9.37 -4.21 -7.13
N SER A 41 9.39 -3.39 -6.08
CA SER A 41 8.22 -3.15 -5.22
C SER A 41 7.03 -2.54 -5.98
N LYS A 42 7.31 -1.61 -6.91
CA LYS A 42 6.29 -1.06 -7.82
C LYS A 42 5.75 -2.13 -8.77
N LEU A 43 6.62 -2.95 -9.35
CA LEU A 43 6.23 -4.04 -10.24
C LEU A 43 5.38 -5.09 -9.49
N MET A 44 5.81 -5.51 -8.30
CA MET A 44 5.05 -6.42 -7.43
C MET A 44 3.67 -5.86 -7.12
N SER A 45 3.57 -4.57 -6.77
CA SER A 45 2.28 -3.91 -6.55
C SER A 45 1.41 -3.96 -7.81
N ALA A 46 1.96 -3.72 -8.99
CA ALA A 46 1.21 -3.76 -10.24
C ALA A 46 0.70 -5.17 -10.57
N ILE A 47 1.59 -6.17 -10.49
CA ILE A 47 1.27 -7.58 -10.73
C ILE A 47 0.17 -8.04 -9.77
N LEU A 48 0.42 -7.95 -8.47
CA LEU A 48 -0.47 -8.53 -7.46
C LEU A 48 -1.82 -7.82 -7.34
N ARG A 49 -1.96 -6.59 -7.86
CA ARG A 49 -3.21 -5.82 -7.77
C ARG A 49 -4.01 -5.78 -9.06
N HIS A 50 -3.35 -5.89 -10.21
CA HIS A 50 -3.94 -5.52 -11.49
C HIS A 50 -3.73 -6.58 -12.57
N ILE A 51 -2.49 -7.01 -12.80
CA ILE A 51 -2.12 -7.71 -14.05
C ILE A 51 -1.61 -9.15 -13.89
N ALA A 52 -1.70 -9.74 -12.69
CA ALA A 52 -1.18 -11.09 -12.46
C ALA A 52 -1.76 -12.12 -13.45
N LYS A 53 -3.09 -12.09 -13.67
CA LYS A 53 -3.75 -12.97 -14.63
C LYS A 53 -3.30 -12.69 -16.07
N ASP A 54 -3.09 -11.43 -16.43
CA ASP A 54 -2.68 -11.00 -17.78
C ASP A 54 -1.29 -11.53 -18.15
N ILE A 55 -0.41 -11.69 -17.17
CA ILE A 55 0.93 -12.30 -17.37
C ILE A 55 0.95 -13.81 -17.14
N GLY A 56 -0.24 -14.44 -17.04
CA GLY A 56 -0.41 -15.88 -16.93
C GLY A 56 -0.05 -16.46 -15.57
N LEU A 57 -0.16 -15.68 -14.49
CA LEU A 57 -0.05 -16.20 -13.12
C LEU A 57 -1.39 -16.71 -12.62
N ASN A 58 -1.35 -17.83 -11.90
CA ASN A 58 -2.51 -18.31 -11.18
C ASN A 58 -2.75 -17.45 -9.93
N VAL A 59 -3.96 -16.93 -9.79
CA VAL A 59 -4.35 -16.09 -8.66
C VAL A 59 -5.54 -16.75 -7.96
N THR A 60 -5.35 -17.11 -6.70
CA THR A 60 -6.41 -17.66 -5.85
C THR A 60 -7.50 -16.60 -5.58
N LYS A 61 -8.67 -17.04 -5.10
CA LYS A 61 -9.79 -16.13 -4.77
C LYS A 61 -9.41 -15.07 -3.73
N ASP A 62 -8.51 -15.41 -2.82
CA ASP A 62 -8.00 -14.53 -1.76
C ASP A 62 -6.65 -13.88 -2.12
N GLY A 63 -6.30 -13.87 -3.41
CA GLY A 63 -5.24 -13.04 -3.99
C GLY A 63 -3.81 -13.60 -3.94
N TRP A 64 -3.63 -14.82 -3.44
CA TRP A 64 -2.31 -15.47 -3.41
C TRP A 64 -1.81 -15.87 -4.79
N VAL A 65 -0.50 -15.69 -4.97
CA VAL A 65 0.30 -16.09 -6.12
C VAL A 65 1.56 -16.79 -5.62
N SER A 66 2.03 -17.82 -6.34
CA SER A 66 3.31 -18.45 -6.04
C SER A 66 4.48 -17.50 -6.30
N ILE A 67 5.38 -17.34 -5.31
CA ILE A 67 6.56 -16.47 -5.46
C ILE A 67 7.47 -16.99 -6.57
N SER A 68 7.71 -18.31 -6.64
CA SER A 68 8.58 -18.91 -7.65
C SER A 68 8.02 -18.74 -9.07
N GLU A 69 6.70 -18.91 -9.25
CA GLU A 69 6.05 -18.67 -10.53
C GLU A 69 6.11 -17.19 -10.91
N MET A 70 5.85 -16.29 -9.97
CA MET A 70 5.92 -14.85 -10.20
C MET A 70 7.32 -14.42 -10.64
N VAL A 71 8.38 -14.88 -9.97
CA VAL A 71 9.77 -14.58 -10.35
C VAL A 71 10.09 -15.13 -11.74
N SER A 72 9.72 -16.38 -12.02
CA SER A 72 9.91 -16.99 -13.34
C SER A 72 9.21 -16.19 -14.44
N LYS A 73 7.94 -15.80 -14.24
CA LYS A 73 7.18 -14.98 -15.18
C LYS A 73 7.76 -13.58 -15.36
N ILE A 74 8.21 -12.93 -14.28
CA ILE A 74 8.88 -11.62 -14.37
C ILE A 74 10.13 -11.71 -15.24
N LYS A 75 10.98 -12.73 -15.02
CA LYS A 75 12.21 -12.95 -15.81
C LYS A 75 11.89 -13.19 -17.29
N GLN A 76 10.86 -13.98 -17.59
CA GLN A 76 10.45 -14.26 -18.96
C GLN A 76 9.84 -13.03 -19.65
N TRP A 77 9.01 -12.27 -18.93
CA TRP A 77 8.27 -11.14 -19.49
C TRP A 77 9.13 -9.89 -19.65
N LYS A 78 10.10 -9.66 -18.76
CA LYS A 78 10.98 -8.47 -18.77
C LYS A 78 12.44 -8.81 -18.48
N PRO A 79 13.08 -9.69 -19.28
CA PRO A 79 14.42 -10.20 -19.01
C PRO A 79 15.48 -9.10 -18.92
N GLU A 80 15.42 -8.09 -19.81
CA GLU A 80 16.38 -6.98 -19.84
C GLU A 80 16.41 -6.15 -18.55
N ASN A 81 15.29 -6.10 -17.82
CA ASN A 81 15.13 -5.24 -16.65
C ASN A 81 15.14 -6.00 -15.32
N TYR A 82 14.81 -7.29 -15.34
CA TYR A 82 14.51 -8.07 -14.13
C TYR A 82 15.11 -9.50 -14.13
N SER A 83 16.08 -9.80 -15.00
CA SER A 83 16.81 -11.09 -14.99
C SER A 83 17.47 -11.42 -13.64
N TRP A 84 17.84 -10.40 -12.86
CA TRP A 84 18.46 -10.49 -11.55
C TRP A 84 17.48 -10.82 -10.41
N VAL A 85 16.17 -10.77 -10.63
CA VAL A 85 15.17 -10.96 -9.58
C VAL A 85 15.24 -12.40 -9.06
N GLU A 86 15.08 -12.61 -7.76
CA GLU A 86 15.13 -13.94 -7.13
C GLU A 86 14.03 -13.99 -6.08
N ASN A 87 13.64 -15.20 -5.66
CA ASN A 87 12.58 -15.37 -4.67
C ASN A 87 12.87 -14.59 -3.37
N GLU A 88 14.14 -14.58 -2.95
CA GLU A 88 14.58 -13.85 -1.75
C GLU A 88 14.36 -12.34 -1.87
N HIS A 89 14.55 -11.74 -3.04
CA HIS A 89 14.28 -10.32 -3.26
C HIS A 89 12.80 -9.98 -3.02
N VAL A 90 11.89 -10.86 -3.47
CA VAL A 90 10.44 -10.69 -3.30
C VAL A 90 10.05 -10.79 -1.82
N VAL A 91 10.55 -11.81 -1.12
CA VAL A 91 10.28 -12.01 0.31
C VAL A 91 10.84 -10.84 1.11
N ALA A 92 12.09 -10.45 0.87
CA ALA A 92 12.75 -9.35 1.55
C ALA A 92 11.96 -8.04 1.41
N ILE A 93 11.52 -7.69 0.20
CA ILE A 93 10.70 -6.49 -0.06
C ILE A 93 9.38 -6.54 0.71
N ALA A 94 8.73 -7.70 0.76
CA ALA A 94 7.45 -7.86 1.45
C ALA A 94 7.62 -7.70 2.97
N GLU A 95 8.66 -8.28 3.55
CA GLU A 95 8.90 -8.24 5.00
C GLU A 95 9.27 -6.84 5.51
N VAL A 96 10.10 -6.09 4.77
CA VAL A 96 10.51 -4.73 5.18
C VAL A 96 9.53 -3.64 4.73
N ASP A 97 8.37 -4.01 4.17
CA ASP A 97 7.42 -3.04 3.66
C ASP A 97 6.75 -2.26 4.79
N ALA A 98 7.22 -1.02 5.00
CA ALA A 98 6.72 -0.12 6.04
C ALA A 98 5.20 0.14 5.98
N LYS A 99 4.56 0.01 4.81
CA LYS A 99 3.10 0.25 4.68
C LYS A 99 2.27 -1.03 4.87
N GLY A 100 2.89 -2.21 4.89
CA GLY A 100 2.20 -3.50 4.99
C GLY A 100 1.30 -3.80 3.78
N ARG A 101 1.78 -3.51 2.57
CA ARG A 101 1.12 -3.78 1.28
C ARG A 101 1.08 -5.26 0.95
N PHE A 102 2.08 -6.01 1.38
CA PHE A 102 2.28 -7.41 1.01
C PHE A 102 2.11 -8.34 2.20
N GLU A 103 1.74 -9.57 1.90
CA GLU A 103 1.67 -10.67 2.85
C GLU A 103 2.33 -11.88 2.22
N VAL A 104 3.16 -12.59 2.97
CA VAL A 104 3.88 -13.80 2.53
C VAL A 104 3.49 -14.95 3.44
N SER A 105 3.15 -16.10 2.87
CA SER A 105 2.84 -17.32 3.61
C SER A 105 3.11 -18.56 2.75
N GLY A 106 3.87 -19.53 3.27
CA GLY A 106 4.07 -20.81 2.60
C GLY A 106 4.63 -20.73 1.16
N GLY A 107 5.50 -19.76 0.87
CA GLY A 107 6.03 -19.54 -0.49
C GLY A 107 5.07 -18.81 -1.45
N LEU A 108 3.92 -18.37 -0.94
CA LEU A 108 2.96 -17.53 -1.66
C LEU A 108 3.10 -16.08 -1.22
N ILE A 109 2.69 -15.17 -2.10
CA ILE A 109 2.58 -13.74 -1.83
C ILE A 109 1.26 -13.18 -2.35
N ARG A 110 0.71 -12.19 -1.64
CA ARG A 110 -0.41 -11.37 -2.13
C ARG A 110 -0.22 -9.91 -1.77
N ALA A 111 -0.94 -9.03 -2.47
CA ALA A 111 -1.18 -7.69 -1.96
C ALA A 111 -2.36 -7.74 -0.97
N ARG A 112 -2.32 -6.89 0.06
CA ARG A 112 -3.39 -6.81 1.07
C ARG A 112 -4.50 -5.83 0.69
N TYR A 113 -4.22 -4.90 -0.22
CA TYR A 113 -5.15 -3.89 -0.68
C TYR A 113 -4.75 -3.34 -2.04
N GLY A 114 -5.68 -2.60 -2.67
CA GLY A 114 -5.43 -1.86 -3.91
C GLY A 114 -5.80 -2.61 -5.18
N HIS A 115 -6.48 -3.75 -5.06
CA HIS A 115 -6.88 -4.60 -6.18
C HIS A 115 -7.91 -3.90 -7.08
N THR A 116 -7.73 -4.10 -8.38
CA THR A 116 -8.77 -3.95 -9.40
C THR A 116 -9.27 -5.32 -9.86
N MET A 117 -8.45 -6.36 -9.69
CA MET A 117 -8.84 -7.75 -9.91
C MET A 117 -9.96 -8.19 -8.95
N ASP A 118 -10.79 -9.12 -9.41
CA ASP A 118 -11.85 -9.75 -8.62
C ASP A 118 -11.23 -10.76 -7.64
N VAL A 119 -10.83 -10.27 -6.47
CA VAL A 119 -10.29 -11.03 -5.35
C VAL A 119 -10.91 -10.53 -4.04
N GLU A 120 -11.03 -11.42 -3.06
CA GLU A 120 -11.56 -11.13 -1.73
C GLU A 120 -10.50 -11.40 -0.67
N ILE A 121 -9.88 -10.34 -0.17
CA ILE A 121 -8.84 -10.46 0.84
C ILE A 121 -9.49 -10.57 2.23
N PRO A 122 -9.26 -11.65 2.99
CA PRO A 122 -9.72 -11.76 4.36
C PRO A 122 -8.94 -10.76 5.23
N LEU A 123 -9.63 -9.69 5.64
CA LEU A 123 -9.06 -8.61 6.43
C LEU A 123 -9.79 -8.50 7.77
N PRO A 124 -9.07 -8.23 8.88
CA PRO A 124 -9.71 -8.02 10.17
C PRO A 124 -10.53 -6.74 10.16
N GLU A 125 -11.71 -6.80 10.75
CA GLU A 125 -12.56 -5.63 11.00
C GLU A 125 -12.05 -4.86 12.23
N ASP A 126 -11.99 -3.53 12.13
CA ASP A 126 -11.56 -2.62 13.18
C ASP A 126 -12.76 -1.81 13.69
N ASN A 127 -13.07 -2.00 14.97
CA ASN A 127 -14.19 -1.35 15.65
C ASN A 127 -13.78 -0.16 16.52
N GLU A 128 -12.48 0.10 16.64
CA GLU A 128 -11.90 1.08 17.56
C GLU A 128 -11.61 2.40 16.84
N VAL A 129 -11.17 2.36 15.58
CA VAL A 129 -10.78 3.57 14.85
C VAL A 129 -11.96 4.54 14.76
N SER A 130 -11.71 5.80 15.15
CA SER A 130 -12.75 6.83 15.19
C SER A 130 -12.73 7.75 13.97
N VAL A 131 -11.54 8.04 13.44
CA VAL A 131 -11.33 8.96 12.32
C VAL A 131 -10.35 8.34 11.34
N LEU A 132 -10.68 8.46 10.07
CA LEU A 132 -9.82 8.12 8.95
C LEU A 132 -9.70 9.30 7.99
N TYR A 133 -8.74 9.22 7.06
CA TYR A 133 -8.44 10.27 6.10
C TYR A 133 -8.49 9.72 4.67
N HIS A 134 -8.96 10.56 3.75
CA HIS A 134 -8.92 10.31 2.33
C HIS A 134 -8.28 11.50 1.60
N GLY A 135 -7.20 11.23 0.88
CA GLY A 135 -6.52 12.20 0.02
C GLY A 135 -7.09 12.20 -1.41
N THR A 136 -7.50 13.38 -1.89
CA THR A 136 -8.07 13.58 -3.22
C THR A 136 -7.65 14.91 -3.84
N SER A 137 -8.02 15.16 -5.10
CA SER A 137 -7.85 16.44 -5.77
C SER A 137 -9.06 17.35 -5.52
N SER A 138 -8.84 18.67 -5.60
CA SER A 138 -9.91 19.68 -5.53
C SER A 138 -11.05 19.45 -6.52
N SER A 139 -10.72 18.96 -7.73
CA SER A 139 -11.69 18.66 -8.78
C SER A 139 -12.77 17.66 -8.35
N ASN A 140 -12.42 16.71 -7.49
CA ASN A 140 -13.34 15.64 -7.07
C ASN A 140 -14.16 16.03 -5.83
N LEU A 141 -13.88 17.19 -5.23
CA LEU A 141 -14.47 17.56 -3.95
C LEU A 141 -15.99 17.67 -4.04
N LYS A 142 -16.51 18.32 -5.08
CA LYS A 142 -17.95 18.51 -5.24
C LYS A 142 -18.67 17.15 -5.29
N ASP A 143 -18.23 16.29 -6.19
CA ASP A 143 -18.81 14.96 -6.37
C ASP A 143 -18.72 14.11 -5.10
N ILE A 144 -17.59 14.16 -4.37
CA ILE A 144 -17.45 13.41 -3.11
C ILE A 144 -18.38 13.94 -2.03
N MET A 145 -18.57 15.26 -1.93
CA MET A 145 -19.48 15.84 -0.94
C MET A 145 -20.95 15.59 -1.28
N GLU A 146 -21.30 15.37 -2.55
CA GLU A 146 -22.66 15.07 -2.99
C GLU A 146 -22.96 13.55 -2.97
N GLN A 147 -22.02 12.74 -3.43
CA GLN A 147 -22.23 11.31 -3.73
C GLN A 147 -21.45 10.37 -2.82
N GLY A 148 -20.58 10.88 -1.95
CA GLY A 148 -19.73 10.07 -1.08
C GLY A 148 -18.45 9.58 -1.78
N ILE A 149 -17.65 8.78 -1.08
CA ILE A 149 -16.43 8.19 -1.63
C ILE A 149 -16.76 6.80 -2.16
N LYS A 150 -16.57 6.63 -3.47
CA LYS A 150 -16.72 5.36 -4.19
C LYS A 150 -15.35 4.70 -4.42
N PRO A 151 -15.29 3.38 -4.61
CA PRO A 151 -14.03 2.67 -4.81
C PRO A 151 -13.41 2.94 -6.20
N MET A 152 -14.18 3.50 -7.13
CA MET A 152 -13.80 3.80 -8.52
C MET A 152 -13.34 2.52 -9.24
N GLU A 153 -12.18 2.53 -9.90
CA GLU A 153 -11.64 1.35 -10.57
C GLU A 153 -11.21 0.23 -9.60
N ARG A 154 -11.00 0.57 -8.32
CA ARG A 154 -10.60 -0.40 -7.31
C ARG A 154 -11.82 -1.13 -6.75
N ARG A 155 -11.56 -2.22 -6.03
CA ARG A 155 -12.61 -3.03 -5.37
C ARG A 155 -13.22 -2.39 -4.12
N LYS A 156 -12.43 -1.61 -3.37
CA LYS A 156 -12.83 -0.97 -2.11
C LYS A 156 -12.24 0.43 -2.01
N VAL A 157 -12.91 1.32 -1.27
CA VAL A 157 -12.43 2.66 -0.92
C VAL A 157 -11.21 2.54 -0.03
N HIS A 158 -10.12 3.23 -0.37
CA HIS A 158 -8.92 3.33 0.49
C HIS A 158 -9.00 4.54 1.40
N LEU A 159 -8.82 4.28 2.69
CA LEU A 159 -8.70 5.25 3.76
C LEU A 159 -7.39 5.03 4.51
N THR A 160 -6.89 6.03 5.23
CA THR A 160 -5.72 5.88 6.08
C THR A 160 -5.92 6.56 7.44
N SER A 161 -5.30 6.01 8.47
CA SER A 161 -5.21 6.64 9.80
C SER A 161 -4.06 7.64 9.91
N SER A 162 -3.14 7.68 8.93
CA SER A 162 -2.05 8.65 8.88
C SER A 162 -2.41 9.80 7.93
N LEU A 163 -2.31 11.01 8.46
CA LEU A 163 -2.54 12.21 7.68
C LEU A 163 -1.41 12.44 6.66
N GLU A 164 -0.18 12.05 7.00
CA GLU A 164 0.99 12.08 6.13
C GLU A 164 0.79 11.18 4.91
N GLU A 165 0.30 9.95 5.10
CA GLU A 165 -0.02 9.05 3.99
C GLU A 165 -1.18 9.58 3.14
N ALA A 166 -2.17 10.25 3.75
CA ALA A 166 -3.27 10.86 3.01
C ALA A 166 -2.75 12.00 2.10
N LEU A 167 -1.84 12.83 2.61
CA LEU A 167 -1.17 13.88 1.85
C LEU A 167 -0.31 13.31 0.72
N GLU A 168 0.46 12.26 0.99
CA GLU A 168 1.26 11.59 -0.03
C GLU A 168 0.36 11.01 -1.15
N SER A 169 -0.75 10.37 -0.77
CA SER A 169 -1.72 9.84 -1.73
C SER A 169 -2.39 10.94 -2.55
N ALA A 170 -2.68 12.10 -1.95
CA ALA A 170 -3.30 13.23 -2.65
C ALA A 170 -2.32 13.89 -3.64
N ARG A 171 -1.05 14.08 -3.25
CA ARG A 171 -0.01 14.67 -4.11
C ARG A 171 0.22 13.89 -5.40
N ARG A 172 -0.02 12.58 -5.39
CA ARG A 172 0.05 11.74 -6.60
C ARG A 172 -1.06 12.05 -7.62
N LYS A 173 -2.15 12.69 -7.20
CA LYS A 173 -3.30 13.04 -8.05
C LYS A 173 -3.21 14.46 -8.62
N GLY A 174 -2.26 15.28 -8.16
CA GLY A 174 -2.07 16.66 -8.61
C GLY A 174 -1.62 17.61 -7.51
N ILE A 175 -1.50 18.89 -7.86
CA ILE A 175 -0.99 19.95 -6.98
C ILE A 175 -2.08 20.40 -5.98
N ASP A 176 -3.34 20.40 -6.40
CA ASP A 176 -4.47 20.84 -5.59
C ASP A 176 -4.97 19.76 -4.62
N VAL A 177 -4.18 19.55 -3.58
CA VAL A 177 -4.44 18.55 -2.54
C VAL A 177 -5.63 18.93 -1.66
N VAL A 178 -6.57 18.00 -1.51
CA VAL A 178 -7.65 18.05 -0.53
C VAL A 178 -7.57 16.81 0.36
N ILE A 179 -7.65 17.03 1.67
CA ILE A 179 -7.82 15.97 2.65
C ILE A 179 -9.24 16.01 3.21
N LEU A 180 -9.87 14.85 3.20
CA LEU A 180 -11.16 14.60 3.80
C LEU A 180 -10.96 13.77 5.07
N GLU A 181 -11.62 14.16 6.14
CA GLU A 181 -11.78 13.35 7.34
C GLU A 181 -13.06 12.51 7.20
N VAL A 182 -12.99 11.25 7.59
CA VAL A 182 -14.09 10.28 7.57
C VAL A 182 -14.38 9.85 9.00
N ASP A 183 -15.61 10.04 9.45
CA ASP A 183 -16.08 9.54 10.75
C ASP A 183 -16.33 8.03 10.64
N ALA A 184 -15.37 7.25 11.14
CA ALA A 184 -15.42 5.80 11.06
C ALA A 184 -16.48 5.21 12.00
N ARG A 185 -16.84 5.90 13.10
CA ARG A 185 -17.93 5.46 14.00
C ARG A 185 -19.27 5.59 13.30
N LYS A 186 -19.52 6.74 12.68
CA LYS A 186 -20.74 6.98 11.91
C LYS A 186 -20.84 6.03 10.71
N LEU A 187 -19.72 5.78 10.03
CA LEU A 187 -19.63 4.80 8.94
C LEU A 187 -20.08 3.40 9.41
N ARG A 188 -19.55 2.92 10.55
CA ARG A 188 -19.94 1.64 11.14
C ARG A 188 -21.41 1.59 11.55
N SER A 189 -21.94 2.66 12.15
CA SER A 189 -23.37 2.73 12.51
C SER A 189 -24.32 2.62 11.31
N LYS A 190 -23.83 2.87 10.09
CA LYS A 190 -24.56 2.70 8.83
C LYS A 190 -24.36 1.33 8.17
N GLY A 191 -23.69 0.40 8.84
CA GLY A 191 -23.45 -0.96 8.35
C GLY A 191 -22.22 -1.12 7.44
N TYR A 192 -21.41 -0.08 7.27
CA TYR A 192 -20.18 -0.16 6.48
C TYR A 192 -19.00 -0.58 7.35
N LYS A 193 -18.41 -1.73 7.02
CA LYS A 193 -17.25 -2.29 7.72
C LYS A 193 -16.01 -1.46 7.49
N THR A 194 -15.18 -1.34 8.53
CA THR A 194 -13.86 -0.74 8.44
C THR A 194 -12.81 -1.83 8.56
N LEU A 195 -12.21 -2.25 7.45
CA LEU A 195 -11.27 -3.38 7.42
C LEU A 195 -9.82 -2.89 7.41
N LYS A 196 -8.97 -3.43 8.28
CA LYS A 196 -7.56 -3.04 8.39
C LYS A 196 -6.70 -3.81 7.41
N ALA A 197 -6.19 -3.11 6.39
CA ALA A 197 -5.51 -3.72 5.25
C ALA A 197 -3.98 -3.54 5.27
N GLY A 198 -3.47 -2.58 6.03
CA GLY A 198 -2.04 -2.34 6.20
C GLY A 198 -1.76 -1.69 7.55
N LYS A 199 -0.56 -1.13 7.71
CA LYS A 199 -0.16 -0.48 8.97
C LYS A 199 -1.09 0.67 9.34
N HIS A 200 -1.32 1.57 8.38
CA HIS A 200 -2.22 2.71 8.52
C HIS A 200 -3.39 2.66 7.54
N VAL A 201 -3.44 1.69 6.64
CA VAL A 201 -4.42 1.61 5.55
C VAL A 201 -5.65 0.80 5.96
N TYR A 202 -6.82 1.38 5.66
CA TYR A 202 -8.13 0.77 5.86
C TYR A 202 -8.90 0.74 4.55
N VAL A 203 -9.82 -0.21 4.44
CA VAL A 203 -10.73 -0.32 3.30
C VAL A 203 -12.19 -0.50 3.73
N THR A 204 -13.10 0.07 2.95
CA THR A 204 -14.55 -0.06 3.09
C THR A 204 -15.19 -0.09 1.69
N ASP A 205 -16.42 -0.56 1.57
CA ASP A 205 -17.11 -0.63 0.26
C ASP A 205 -17.53 0.75 -0.25
N TYR A 206 -17.91 1.65 0.65
CA TYR A 206 -18.38 2.99 0.33
C TYR A 206 -18.30 3.90 1.56
N VAL A 207 -18.18 5.21 1.35
CA VAL A 207 -18.29 6.22 2.42
C VAL A 207 -19.42 7.20 2.09
N PRO A 208 -20.52 7.21 2.87
CA PRO A 208 -21.62 8.16 2.69
C PRO A 208 -21.20 9.63 2.87
N PRO A 209 -21.81 10.59 2.14
CA PRO A 209 -21.51 12.02 2.25
C PRO A 209 -21.51 12.55 3.68
N ASP A 210 -22.48 12.11 4.48
CA ASP A 210 -22.69 12.61 5.83
C ASP A 210 -21.68 12.04 6.85
N CYS A 211 -20.79 11.15 6.42
CA CYS A 211 -19.60 10.70 7.17
C CYS A 211 -18.34 11.51 6.82
N ILE A 212 -18.42 12.45 5.87
CA ILE A 212 -17.25 13.11 5.29
C ILE A 212 -17.20 14.57 5.74
N ARG A 213 -16.01 15.01 6.15
CA ARG A 213 -15.73 16.41 6.45
C ARG A 213 -14.47 16.87 5.73
N LYS A 214 -14.56 17.98 4.98
CA LYS A 214 -13.38 18.61 4.40
C LYS A 214 -12.49 19.19 5.51
N MET A 215 -11.22 18.83 5.50
CA MET A 215 -10.26 19.40 6.46
C MET A 215 -9.87 20.83 6.03
N PRO A 216 -9.81 21.81 6.95
CA PRO A 216 -9.41 23.18 6.61
C PRO A 216 -7.99 23.26 6.03
N ARG A 217 -7.80 24.08 4.98
CA ARG A 217 -6.50 24.27 4.33
C ARG A 217 -5.41 24.75 5.29
N ALA A 218 -5.74 25.61 6.25
CA ALA A 218 -4.79 26.07 7.26
C ALA A 218 -4.23 24.93 8.13
N LYS A 219 -5.05 23.92 8.44
CA LYS A 219 -4.61 22.72 9.17
C LYS A 219 -3.64 21.90 8.32
N ILE A 220 -3.96 21.69 7.04
CA ILE A 220 -3.07 21.01 6.07
C ILE A 220 -1.72 21.73 5.96
N ALA A 221 -1.72 23.06 5.81
CA ALA A 221 -0.51 23.86 5.64
C ALA A 221 0.43 23.80 6.85
N LYS A 222 -0.12 23.86 8.08
CA LYS A 222 0.68 23.70 9.31
C LYS A 222 1.38 22.35 9.38
N LEU A 223 0.69 21.29 8.98
CA LEU A 223 1.25 19.93 8.95
C LEU A 223 2.38 19.80 7.92
N ILE A 224 2.17 20.29 6.69
CA ILE A 224 3.22 20.33 5.67
C ILE A 224 4.45 21.09 6.17
N ALA A 225 4.26 22.25 6.82
CA ALA A 225 5.36 23.05 7.36
C ALA A 225 6.11 22.37 8.53
N SER A 226 5.44 21.48 9.27
CA SER A 226 6.05 20.71 10.37
C SER A 226 6.81 19.46 9.89
N SER A 227 6.37 18.83 8.80
CA SER A 227 7.03 17.66 8.21
C SER A 227 8.29 18.01 7.44
N SER A 228 8.42 19.25 6.92
CA SER A 228 9.62 19.72 6.21
C SER A 228 10.80 20.12 7.12
N ARG A 229 10.66 20.02 8.45
CA ARG A 229 11.71 20.35 9.44
C ARG A 229 12.36 19.11 10.07
N LYS A 230 12.08 17.91 9.56
CA LYS A 230 12.69 16.63 9.98
C LYS A 230 13.37 16.00 8.79
#